data_AF-A0A9N9JY66-F1
#
_entry.id   AF-A0A9N9JY66-F1
#
_cell.length_a   1.000
_cell.length_b   1.000
_cell.length_c   1.000
_cell.angle_alpha   90.00
_cell.angle_beta   90.00
_cell.angle_gamma   90.00
#
_symmetry.space_group_name_H-M   'P 1'
#
loop_
_entity.id
_entity.type
_entity.pdbx_description
1 polymer ?
#
loop_
_entity_poly.entity_id
_entity_poly.type
_entity_poly.pdbx_seq_one_letter_code
_entity_poly.pdbx_strand_id
1 'polypeptide(L)'
;YNVTVGLQLAANCRLWIEDIYTNRIAGDGKGQYGACSESLRDDSAYNQIEFPDQEYYVVTKVEASFRKEKKRGPFNGNVCLCISGTVDIFSFDTVDCGQLFTDQACTG
;
A
#
# COMPACT_ATOMS: atom_id res chain seq x y z
N TYR A 1 2.74 -1.62 -15.22
CA TYR A 1 2.12 -0.54 -14.43
C TYR A 1 2.95 -0.29 -13.19
N ASN A 2 2.66 0.84 -12.55
CA ASN A 2 3.30 1.27 -11.32
C ASN A 2 2.24 1.54 -10.24
N VAL A 3 2.49 1.04 -9.04
CA VAL A 3 1.72 1.36 -7.84
C VAL A 3 2.62 2.14 -6.90
N THR A 4 2.18 3.33 -6.50
CA THR A 4 2.82 4.11 -5.43
C THR A 4 1.93 4.08 -4.19
N VAL A 5 2.50 3.72 -3.05
CA VAL A 5 1.79 3.66 -1.77
C VAL A 5 2.45 4.60 -0.77
N GLY A 6 1.72 5.61 -0.32
CA GLY A 6 2.12 6.42 0.84
C GLY A 6 2.01 5.60 2.13
N LEU A 7 3.04 5.69 2.97
CA LEU A 7 3.17 4.98 4.23
C LEU A 7 3.03 5.99 5.37
N GLN A 8 1.91 5.94 6.09
CA GLN A 8 1.64 6.78 7.26
C GLN A 8 1.06 5.93 8.42
N LEU A 9 1.73 4.84 8.75
CA LEU A 9 1.24 3.83 9.68
C LEU A 9 2.21 3.61 10.86
N ALA A 10 1.70 3.64 12.08
CA ALA A 10 2.44 3.33 13.30
C ALA A 10 2.69 1.81 13.47
N ALA A 11 3.13 1.10 12.43
CA ALA A 11 3.35 -0.35 12.45
C ALA A 11 4.19 -0.83 11.26
N ASN A 12 4.62 -2.09 11.33
CA ASN A 12 5.12 -2.78 10.16
C ASN A 12 3.95 -3.25 9.30
N CYS A 13 4.11 -3.17 7.98
CA CYS A 13 3.13 -3.69 7.03
C CYS A 13 3.84 -4.35 5.85
N ARG A 14 3.07 -5.06 5.05
CA ARG A 14 3.53 -5.62 3.77
C ARG A 14 2.54 -5.23 2.68
N LEU A 15 3.05 -4.98 1.49
CA LEU A 15 2.32 -4.52 0.32
C LEU A 15 2.64 -5.41 -0.86
N TRP A 16 1.63 -5.98 -1.50
CA TRP A 16 1.85 -6.83 -2.68
C TRP A 16 0.76 -6.63 -3.73
N ILE A 17 1.09 -7.07 -4.93
CA ILE A 17 0.21 -7.00 -6.10
C ILE A 17 -0.30 -8.39 -6.43
N GLU A 18 -1.60 -8.51 -6.62
CA GLU A 18 -2.25 -9.73 -7.10
C GLU A 18 -2.82 -9.54 -8.50
N ASP A 19 -2.73 -10.56 -9.35
CA ASP A 19 -3.50 -10.62 -10.59
C ASP A 19 -4.99 -10.94 -10.33
N ILE A 20 -5.78 -11.00 -11.38
CA ILE A 20 -7.21 -11.35 -11.32
C ILE A 20 -7.49 -12.76 -10.78
N TYR A 21 -6.48 -13.64 -10.82
CA TYR A 21 -6.54 -15.01 -10.33
C TYR A 21 -6.00 -15.14 -8.90
N THR A 22 -5.75 -14.02 -8.20
CA THR A 22 -5.21 -13.96 -6.84
C THR A 22 -3.76 -14.46 -6.70
N ASN A 23 -3.03 -14.60 -7.82
CA ASN A 23 -1.61 -14.88 -7.76
C ASN A 23 -0.86 -13.61 -7.41
N ARG A 24 0.08 -13.68 -6.45
CA ARG A 24 0.99 -12.58 -6.19
C ARG A 24 1.98 -12.46 -7.35
N ILE A 25 2.00 -11.29 -7.97
CA ILE A 25 2.84 -10.99 -9.14
C ILE A 25 3.98 -9.99 -8.83
N ALA A 26 3.88 -9.21 -7.75
CA ALA A 26 4.93 -8.27 -7.32
C ALA A 26 4.77 -7.84 -5.84
N GLY A 27 5.74 -7.08 -5.34
CA GLY A 27 5.79 -6.55 -3.98
C GLY A 27 6.27 -7.57 -2.95
N ASP A 28 5.88 -7.35 -1.70
CA ASP A 28 6.42 -8.05 -0.53
C ASP A 28 6.09 -9.55 -0.50
N GLY A 29 7.09 -10.31 -0.07
CA GLY A 29 7.05 -11.73 0.17
C GLY A 29 6.11 -12.15 1.31
N LYS A 30 5.91 -13.46 1.45
CA LYS A 30 5.14 -14.00 2.58
C LYS A 30 5.98 -13.80 3.84
N GLY A 31 5.44 -13.08 4.83
CA GLY A 31 6.16 -12.77 6.06
C GLY A 31 7.21 -11.66 5.94
N GLN A 32 7.35 -11.03 4.76
CA GLN A 32 8.24 -9.88 4.58
C GLN A 32 7.49 -8.62 4.97
N TYR A 33 7.46 -8.32 6.28
CA TYR A 33 6.94 -7.06 6.78
C TYR A 33 8.07 -6.04 6.88
N GLY A 34 7.81 -4.81 6.42
CA GLY A 34 8.71 -3.67 6.53
C GLY A 34 8.06 -2.55 7.34
N ALA A 35 8.87 -1.59 7.78
CA ALA A 35 8.37 -0.41 8.46
C ALA A 35 7.49 0.41 7.52
N CYS A 36 6.23 0.65 7.88
CA CYS A 36 5.33 1.50 7.12
C CYS A 36 5.21 2.87 7.79
N SER A 37 6.37 3.52 7.97
CA SER A 37 6.67 4.75 8.74
C SER A 37 5.50 5.74 8.96
N GLU A 38 5.54 6.46 10.08
CA GLU A 38 4.54 7.49 10.43
C GLU A 38 4.76 8.84 9.73
N SER A 39 5.87 9.01 9.01
CA SER A 39 6.28 10.30 8.43
C SER A 39 6.45 10.21 6.92
N LEU A 40 5.69 11.05 6.20
CA LEU A 40 5.83 11.22 4.75
C LEU A 40 7.03 12.09 4.32
N ARG A 41 7.90 12.47 5.27
CA ARG A 41 8.98 13.46 5.06
C ARG A 41 10.32 12.88 4.64
N ASP A 42 10.44 11.55 4.59
CA ASP A 42 11.67 10.85 4.22
C ASP A 42 11.44 10.05 2.93
N ASP A 43 12.51 9.70 2.19
CA ASP A 43 12.40 8.85 0.99
C ASP A 43 11.80 7.46 1.28
N SER A 44 11.73 7.06 2.55
CA SER A 44 11.05 5.84 3.03
C SER A 44 9.54 6.01 3.24
N ALA A 45 8.99 7.18 2.94
CA ALA A 45 7.57 7.52 3.04
C ALA A 45 6.68 6.83 1.99
N TYR A 46 7.28 6.30 0.93
CA TYR A 46 6.54 5.72 -0.19
C TYR A 46 7.12 4.37 -0.56
N ASN A 47 6.24 3.46 -0.97
CA ASN A 47 6.61 2.21 -1.62
C ASN A 47 6.17 2.24 -3.08
N GLN A 48 7.10 1.99 -4.00
CA GLN A 48 6.85 1.94 -5.42
C GLN A 48 7.02 0.50 -5.91
N ILE A 49 5.97 -0.07 -6.49
CA ILE A 49 5.96 -1.45 -6.98
C ILE A 49 5.69 -1.44 -8.49
N GLU A 50 6.65 -1.96 -9.25
CA GLU A 50 6.57 -2.09 -10.71
C GLU A 50 6.31 -3.54 -11.11
N PHE A 51 5.43 -3.73 -12.10
CA PHE A 51 5.00 -5.05 -12.58
C PHE A 51 4.43 -4.95 -14.00
N PRO A 52 4.29 -6.08 -14.73
CA PRO A 52 3.75 -6.07 -16.09
C PRO A 52 2.35 -5.48 -16.19
N ASP A 53 2.04 -4.80 -17.30
CA ASP A 53 0.72 -4.23 -17.57
C ASP A 53 -0.35 -5.33 -17.66
N GLN A 54 -1.29 -5.31 -16.73
CA GLN A 54 -2.43 -6.22 -16.64
C GLN A 54 -3.46 -5.67 -15.64
N GLU A 55 -4.65 -6.27 -15.57
CA GLU A 55 -5.59 -5.98 -14.49
C GLU A 55 -5.08 -6.58 -13.16
N TYR A 56 -5.12 -5.79 -12.08
CA TYR A 56 -4.49 -6.17 -10.82
C TYR A 56 -5.23 -5.63 -9.58
N TYR A 57 -4.84 -6.12 -8.42
CA TYR A 57 -5.24 -5.63 -7.11
C TYR A 57 -4.02 -5.28 -6.27
N VAL A 58 -4.15 -4.27 -5.42
CA VAL A 58 -3.15 -3.95 -4.39
C VAL A 58 -3.65 -4.47 -3.05
N VAL A 59 -2.80 -5.19 -2.35
CA VAL A 59 -3.14 -5.80 -1.06
C VAL A 59 -2.14 -5.36 0.00
N THR A 60 -2.66 -5.09 1.19
CA THR A 60 -1.85 -4.76 2.36
C THR A 60 -2.25 -5.58 3.57
N LYS A 61 -1.25 -5.89 4.40
CA LYS A 61 -1.46 -6.49 5.72
C LYS A 61 -0.53 -5.84 6.73
N VAL A 62 -1.08 -5.49 7.88
CA VAL A 62 -0.34 -4.93 9.01
C VAL A 62 0.12 -6.06 9.93
N GLU A 63 1.39 -6.05 10.31
CA GLU A 63 1.97 -7.03 11.23
C GLU A 63 1.29 -6.93 12.61
N ALA A 64 1.08 -8.07 13.27
CA ALA A 64 0.41 -8.18 14.57
C ALA A 64 -1.06 -7.69 14.63
N SER A 65 -1.60 -7.12 13.55
CA SER A 65 -3.01 -6.77 13.48
C SER A 65 -3.88 -8.02 13.42
N PHE A 66 -4.93 -8.07 14.26
CA PHE A 66 -5.98 -9.08 14.15
C PHE A 66 -6.94 -8.81 13.00
N ARG A 67 -6.84 -7.65 12.34
CA ARG A 67 -7.67 -7.33 11.17
C ARG A 67 -7.23 -8.16 9.96
N LYS A 68 -8.21 -8.47 9.11
CA LYS A 68 -7.95 -9.06 7.79
C LYS A 68 -7.15 -8.07 6.93
N GLU A 69 -6.41 -8.62 5.96
CA GLU A 69 -5.76 -7.84 4.92
C GLU A 69 -6.78 -7.00 4.15
N LYS A 70 -6.34 -5.83 3.68
CA LYS A 70 -7.16 -4.95 2.84
C LYS A 70 -6.73 -5.08 1.40
N LYS A 71 -7.71 -5.17 0.52
CA LYS A 71 -7.54 -5.31 -0.93
C LYS A 71 -8.24 -4.14 -1.64
N ARG A 72 -7.60 -3.60 -2.68
CA ARG A 72 -8.10 -2.50 -3.52
C ARG A 72 -7.92 -2.85 -4.99
N GLY A 73 -8.87 -2.42 -5.81
CA GLY A 73 -8.97 -2.76 -7.23
C GLY A 73 -10.31 -3.43 -7.58
N PRO A 74 -10.43 -4.02 -8.78
CA PRO A 74 -9.38 -4.14 -9.78
C PRO A 74 -8.95 -2.78 -10.35
N PHE A 75 -7.70 -2.70 -10.79
CA PHE A 75 -7.11 -1.55 -11.46
C PHE A 75 -6.53 -1.97 -12.82
N ASN A 76 -6.54 -1.04 -13.78
CA ASN A 76 -6.00 -1.25 -15.12
C ASN A 76 -5.21 -0.01 -15.59
N GLY A 77 -4.18 0.34 -14.81
CA GLY A 77 -3.38 1.54 -14.99
C GLY A 77 -2.51 1.81 -13.77
N ASN A 78 -1.74 2.90 -13.77
CA ASN A 78 -1.00 3.32 -12.59
C ASN A 78 -1.96 3.81 -11.51
N VAL A 79 -1.65 3.57 -10.24
CA VAL A 79 -2.50 3.98 -9.11
C VAL A 79 -1.66 4.43 -7.93
N CYS A 80 -2.26 5.33 -7.15
CA CYS A 80 -1.71 5.85 -5.93
C CYS A 80 -2.65 5.50 -4.77
N LEU A 81 -2.09 4.93 -3.70
CA LEU A 81 -2.83 4.59 -2.49
C LEU A 81 -2.12 5.14 -1.27
N CYS A 82 -2.83 5.24 -0.16
CA CYS A 82 -2.18 5.41 1.13
C CYS A 82 -2.67 4.40 2.16
N ILE A 83 -1.72 3.87 2.94
CA ILE A 83 -1.99 3.18 4.20
C ILE A 83 -1.72 4.12 5.38
N SER A 84 -2.70 4.25 6.28
CA SER A 84 -2.56 5.10 7.46
C SER A 84 -3.19 4.51 8.72
N GLY A 85 -2.76 5.00 9.89
CA GLY A 85 -3.33 4.63 11.20
C GLY A 85 -2.35 3.85 12.09
N THR A 86 -2.83 2.84 12.79
CA THR A 86 -2.07 2.02 13.74
C THR A 86 -2.28 0.52 13.51
N VAL A 87 -1.55 -0.32 14.27
CA VAL A 87 -1.69 -1.79 14.22
C VAL A 87 -3.15 -2.26 14.40
N ASP A 88 -3.90 -1.65 15.31
CA ASP A 88 -5.27 -2.06 15.64
C ASP A 88 -6.32 -1.42 14.73
N ILE A 89 -6.00 -0.28 14.13
CA ILE A 89 -6.93 0.53 13.33
C ILE A 89 -6.16 1.16 12.17
N PHE A 90 -6.28 0.58 10.98
CA PHE A 90 -5.67 1.15 9.77
C PHE A 90 -6.67 1.35 8.64
N SER A 91 -6.36 2.31 7.78
CA SER A 91 -7.01 2.68 6.52
C SER A 91 -6.13 2.29 5.33
N PHE A 92 -6.73 2.08 4.16
CA PHE A 92 -5.96 1.73 2.95
C PHE A 92 -6.77 2.15 1.74
N ASP A 93 -6.52 3.34 1.21
CA ASP A 93 -7.47 3.98 0.30
C ASP A 93 -6.76 4.61 -0.90
N THR A 94 -7.46 4.68 -2.03
CA THR A 94 -6.93 5.30 -3.25
C THR A 94 -6.92 6.80 -3.10
N VAL A 95 -5.85 7.44 -3.57
CA VAL A 95 -5.65 8.88 -3.50
C VAL A 95 -5.20 9.43 -4.86
N ASP A 96 -5.33 10.74 -5.05
CA ASP A 96 -4.73 11.39 -6.20
C ASP A 96 -3.21 11.36 -6.09
N CYS A 97 -2.52 10.98 -7.17
CA CYS A 97 -1.07 10.87 -7.18
C CYS A 97 -0.35 12.20 -6.91
N GLY A 98 -0.94 13.34 -7.28
CA GLY A 98 -0.42 14.66 -6.94
C GLY A 98 -0.59 15.01 -5.46
N GLN A 99 -1.56 14.40 -4.77
CA GLN A 99 -1.80 14.62 -3.34
C GLN A 99 -0.91 13.74 -2.45
N LEU A 100 -0.36 12.63 -2.96
CA LEU A 100 0.53 11.75 -2.19
C LEU A 100 1.72 12.48 -1.57
N PHE A 101 2.24 13.50 -2.25
CA PHE A 101 3.43 14.24 -1.85
C PHE A 101 3.15 15.40 -0.90
N THR A 102 1.94 15.46 -0.34
CA THR A 102 1.54 16.49 0.61
C THR A 102 1.48 15.89 2.02
N ASP A 103 1.85 16.67 3.04
CA ASP A 103 1.83 16.28 4.47
C ASP A 103 0.44 15.79 4.98
N GLN A 104 -0.60 15.84 4.14
CA GLN A 104 -1.98 15.45 4.43
C GLN A 104 -2.52 14.34 3.50
N ALA A 105 -1.67 13.69 2.71
CA ALA A 105 -2.08 12.73 1.68
C ALA A 105 -2.99 11.60 2.19
N CYS A 106 -2.85 11.20 3.45
CA CYS A 106 -3.56 10.06 4.03
C CYS A 106 -4.55 10.43 5.13
N THR A 107 -4.81 11.73 5.32
CA THR A 107 -5.85 12.24 6.22
C THR A 107 -7.16 12.40 5.44
N GLY A 108 -7.85 11.28 5.23
CA GLY A 108 -9.25 11.23 4.79
C GLY A 108 -10.15 10.74 5.91
#